data_AF-A0A1C5GP76-F1
#
_entry.id   AF-A0A1C5GP76-F1
#
_cell.length_a   1.000
_cell.length_b   1.000
_cell.length_c   1.000
_cell.angle_alpha   90.00
_cell.angle_beta   90.00
_cell.angle_gamma   90.00
#
_symmetry.space_group_name_H-M   'P 1'
#
loop_
_entity.id
_entity.type
_entity.pdbx_description
1 polymer ?
#
loop_
_entity_poly.entity_id
_entity_poly.type
_entity_poly.pdbx_seq_one_letter_code
_entity_poly.pdbx_strand_id
1 'polypeptide(L)' 'MTFPAPAPALSGVTRAPAVSAHPDDVDFGCAGTIASWVDEGHLATAVVAGRIEPAPNMIV' A
#
# COMPACT_ATOMS: atom_id res chain seq x y z
N MET A 1 20.98 -7.52 -8.44
CA MET A 1 20.84 -6.10 -8.03
C MET A 1 20.97 -6.04 -6.52
N THR A 2 21.78 -5.13 -5.97
CA THR A 2 21.81 -4.89 -4.52
C THR A 2 20.89 -3.71 -4.22
N PHE A 3 19.99 -3.88 -3.25
CA PHE A 3 19.20 -2.76 -2.74
C PHE A 3 19.93 -2.15 -1.56
N PRO A 4 19.84 -0.82 -1.36
CA PRO A 4 20.35 -0.20 -0.15
C PRO A 4 19.65 -0.80 1.08
N ALA A 5 20.35 -0.83 2.21
CA ALA A 5 19.75 -1.21 3.47
C ALA A 5 18.51 -0.33 3.76
N PRO A 6 17.44 -0.89 4.35
CA PRO A 6 16.28 -0.11 4.76
C PRO A 6 16.66 1.00 5.74
N ALA A 7 15.90 2.09 5.72
CA ALA A 7 16.00 3.10 6.77
C ALA A 7 15.64 2.48 8.14
N PRO A 8 16.18 3.02 9.24
CA PRO A 8 15.80 2.59 10.60
C PRO A 8 14.30 2.76 10.82
N ALA A 9 13.71 1.85 11.62
CA ALA A 9 12.32 1.97 12.02
C ALA A 9 12.09 3.24 12.86
N LEU A 10 11.01 3.95 12.59
CA LEU A 10 10.58 5.11 13.39
C LEU A 10 9.80 4.63 14.61
N SER A 11 10.15 5.12 15.80
CA SER A 11 9.44 4.78 17.03
C SER A 11 8.14 5.59 17.18
N GLY A 12 7.13 4.99 17.82
CA GLY A 12 5.86 5.66 18.14
C GLY A 12 4.86 5.78 16.98
N VAL A 13 5.15 5.19 15.82
CA VAL A 13 4.16 5.10 14.72
C VAL A 13 3.06 4.12 15.11
N THR A 14 1.81 4.56 15.03
CA THR A 14 0.62 3.73 15.34
C THR A 14 -0.38 3.69 14.20
N ARG A 15 -0.18 4.51 13.17
CA ARG A 15 -1.07 4.68 12.02
C ARG A 15 -0.25 4.82 10.75
N ALA A 16 -0.65 4.13 9.70
CA ALA A 16 0.04 4.13 8.42
C ALA A 16 -0.97 4.23 7.26
N PRO A 17 -1.06 5.37 6.56
CA PRO A 17 -1.82 5.45 5.32
C PRO A 17 -1.02 4.83 4.17
N ALA A 18 -1.65 3.93 3.42
CA ALA A 18 -1.14 3.41 2.14
C ALA A 18 -1.80 4.21 1.00
N VAL A 19 -1.03 5.10 0.37
CA VAL A 19 -1.51 5.95 -0.71
C VAL A 19 -1.17 5.29 -2.05
N SER A 20 -2.19 5.10 -2.88
CA SER A 20 -2.11 4.37 -4.15
C SER A 20 -2.89 5.07 -5.26
N ALA A 21 -2.59 4.72 -6.51
CA ALA A 21 -3.29 5.28 -7.67
C ALA A 21 -4.57 4.49 -7.96
N HIS A 22 -4.48 3.16 -7.94
CA HIS A 22 -5.55 2.23 -8.26
C HIS A 22 -5.97 1.42 -7.02
N PRO A 23 -7.23 0.94 -6.96
CA PRO A 23 -7.74 0.22 -5.81
C PRO A 23 -7.05 -1.12 -5.51
N ASP A 24 -6.31 -1.69 -6.46
CA ASP A 24 -5.59 -2.97 -6.32
C ASP A 24 -4.10 -2.81 -6.01
N ASP A 25 -3.51 -1.62 -6.18
CA ASP A 25 -2.08 -1.37 -5.96
C ASP A 25 -1.64 -1.76 -4.53
N VAL A 26 -2.49 -1.58 -3.52
CA VAL A 26 -2.18 -1.91 -2.11
C VAL A 26 -2.06 -3.41 -1.92
N ASP A 27 -2.94 -4.18 -2.56
CA ASP A 27 -2.97 -5.63 -2.45
C ASP A 27 -1.69 -6.24 -3.04
N PHE A 28 -1.27 -5.76 -4.20
CA PHE A 28 -0.06 -6.24 -4.87
C PHE A 28 1.23 -5.63 -4.33
N GLY A 29 1.18 -4.39 -3.84
CA GLY A 29 2.35 -3.62 -3.45
C GLY A 29 2.78 -3.84 -2.01
N CYS A 30 1.84 -3.99 -1.06
CA CYS A 30 2.18 -3.99 0.36
C CYS A 30 1.22 -4.75 1.29
N ALA A 31 0.35 -5.63 0.78
CA ALA A 31 -0.58 -6.41 1.61
C ALA A 31 0.11 -7.15 2.76
N GLY A 32 1.25 -7.79 2.50
CA GLY A 32 2.01 -8.51 3.53
C GLY A 32 2.52 -7.59 4.64
N THR A 33 2.99 -6.39 4.29
CA THR A 33 3.42 -5.39 5.27
C THR A 33 2.26 -4.88 6.11
N ILE A 34 1.12 -4.59 5.47
CA ILE A 34 -0.09 -4.16 6.17
C ILE A 34 -0.57 -5.25 7.12
N ALA A 35 -0.61 -6.50 6.69
CA ALA A 35 -1.02 -7.63 7.52
C ALA A 35 -0.14 -7.74 8.78
N SER A 36 1.19 -7.73 8.62
CA SER A 36 2.11 -7.76 9.77
C SER A 36 1.89 -6.60 10.74
N TRP A 37 1.71 -5.38 10.23
CA TRP A 37 1.51 -4.20 11.07
C TRP A 37 0.15 -4.21 11.78
N VAL A 38 -0.90 -4.70 11.13
CA VAL A 38 -2.21 -4.87 11.76
C VAL A 38 -2.15 -5.91 12.88
N ASP A 39 -1.44 -7.03 12.66
CA ASP A 39 -1.19 -8.03 13.70
C ASP A 39 -0.41 -7.46 14.90
N GLU A 40 0.50 -6.51 14.66
CA GLU A 40 1.22 -5.75 15.70
C GLU A 40 0.36 -4.67 16.38
N GLY A 41 -0.87 -4.45 15.93
CA GLY A 41 -1.83 -3.49 16.50
C GLY A 41 -1.80 -2.10 15.90
N HIS A 42 -1.10 -1.90 14.78
CA HIS A 42 -1.12 -0.64 14.03
C HIS A 42 -2.38 -0.51 13.17
N LEU A 43 -2.81 0.73 12.94
CA LEU A 43 -3.96 1.03 12.08
C LEU A 43 -3.52 1.42 10.67
N ALA A 44 -3.90 0.61 9.69
CA ALA A 44 -3.68 0.91 8.27
C ALA A 44 -4.91 1.60 7.66
N THR A 45 -4.69 2.52 6.71
CA THR A 45 -5.77 3.14 5.93
C THR A 45 -5.38 3.18 4.45
N ALA A 46 -6.15 2.54 3.58
CA ALA A 46 -5.95 2.64 2.14
C ALA A 46 -6.53 3.95 1.61
N VAL A 47 -5.72 4.72 0.89
CA VAL A 47 -6.12 5.93 0.19
C VAL A 47 -5.90 5.70 -1.30
N VAL A 48 -6.97 5.74 -2.08
CA VAL A 48 -6.93 5.59 -3.54
C VAL A 48 -7.19 6.95 -4.15
N ALA A 49 -6.17 7.51 -4.82
CA ALA A 49 -6.24 8.84 -5.39
C ALA A 49 -7.00 8.89 -6.74
N GLY A 50 -7.03 7.77 -7.47
CA GLY A 50 -7.66 7.65 -8.78
C GLY A 50 -8.98 6.87 -8.78
N ARG A 51 -9.69 6.95 -9.90
CA ARG A 51 -10.76 6.01 -10.24
C ARG A 51 -10.30 5.16 -11.41
N ILE A 52 -10.68 3.89 -11.41
CA ILE A 52 -10.51 3.05 -12.61
C ILE A 52 -11.54 3.51 -13.62
N GLU A 53 -11.08 4.09 -14.71
CA GLU A 53 -11.89 4.32 -15.90
C GLU A 53 -11.58 3.20 -16.91
N PRO A 54 -12.59 2.69 -17.63
CA PRO A 54 -12.34 1.70 -18.67
C PRO A 54 -11.39 2.28 -19.72
N ALA A 55 -10.37 1.51 -20.10
CA ALA A 55 -9.55 1.86 -21.25
C ALA A 55 -10.50 2.01 -22.46
N PRO A 56 -10.41 3.10 -23.23
CA PRO A 56 -11.46 3.49 -24.18
C PRO A 56 -11.72 2.48 -25.32
N ASN A 57 -11.02 1.34 -25.36
CA ASN A 57 -11.03 0.40 -26.47
C ASN A 57 -11.00 -1.08 -26.02
N MET A 58 -11.36 -1.42 -24.78
CA MET A 58 -11.45 -2.84 -24.37
C MET A 58 -12.67 -3.52 -25.01
N ILE A 59 -12.44 -4.26 -26.10
CA ILE A 59 -13.37 -5.25 -26.64
C ILE A 59 -13.07 -6.56 -25.90
N VAL A 60 -14.07 -7.08 -25.18
CA VAL A 60 -14.03 -8.39 -24.50
C VAL A 60 -14.13 -9.50 -25.52
#